data_AF-A0A133Y5E3-F1
#
_entry.id   AF-A0A133Y5E3-F1
#
_cell.length_a   1.000
_cell.length_b   1.000
_cell.length_c   1.000
_cell.angle_alpha   90.00
_cell.angle_beta   90.00
_cell.angle_gamma   90.00
#
_symmetry.space_group_name_H-M   'P 1'
#
loop_
_entity.id
_entity.type
_entity.pdbx_description
1 polymer ?
#
loop_
_entity_poly.entity_id
_entity_poly.type
_entity_poly.pdbx_seq_one_letter_code
_entity_poly.pdbx_strand_id
1 'polypeptide(L)'
;MMLSARGIRIDQHTLARKMRTYEPYGTHNRDAIRILNRHLFGYEVPASGQSGYRLATVTNVDQDLALFQERLIQNIKDGYPMYYTIDSGRVYGGKPGDHNVIGIGYKWREDRGSIEYVYYLVPSTRVQDPVYGGLKIMPPIELLEATVICGEPNYSW
;
A
#
# COMPACT_ATOMS: atom_id res chain seq x y z
N MET A 1 -7.96 5.07 5.47
CA MET A 1 -6.98 6.08 5.00
C MET A 1 -7.11 6.33 3.50
N MET A 2 -6.97 5.32 2.63
CA MET A 2 -7.09 5.51 1.17
C MET A 2 -8.41 6.15 0.72
N LEU A 3 -9.56 5.67 1.22
CA LEU A 3 -10.86 6.30 0.96
C LEU A 3 -10.93 7.76 1.42
N SER A 4 -10.36 8.06 2.59
CA SER A 4 -10.36 9.41 3.16
C SER A 4 -9.50 10.38 2.34
N ALA A 5 -8.42 9.91 1.72
CA ALA A 5 -7.62 10.70 0.78
C ALA A 5 -8.43 11.16 -0.45
N ARG A 6 -9.56 10.48 -0.73
CA ARG A 6 -10.53 10.82 -1.79
C ARG A 6 -11.81 11.44 -1.25
N GLY A 7 -11.80 11.93 0.00
CA GLY A 7 -12.96 12.56 0.64
C GLY A 7 -14.06 11.60 1.08
N ILE A 8 -13.86 10.28 0.96
CA ILE A 8 -14.86 9.28 1.34
C ILE A 8 -14.66 8.89 2.81
N ARG A 9 -15.69 9.10 3.62
CA ARG A 9 -15.69 8.78 5.06
C ARG A 9 -16.50 7.51 5.32
N ILE A 10 -15.83 6.46 5.78
CA ILE A 10 -16.44 5.22 6.25
C ILE A 10 -15.64 4.78 7.47
N ASP A 11 -16.35 4.38 8.53
CA ASP A 11 -15.72 3.93 9.76
C ASP A 11 -15.06 2.55 9.60
N GLN A 12 -14.07 2.27 10.46
CA GLN A 12 -13.29 1.04 10.40
C GLN A 12 -14.15 -0.20 10.68
N HIS A 13 -15.17 -0.12 11.54
CA HIS A 13 -16.03 -1.26 11.87
C HIS A 13 -16.88 -1.70 10.68
N THR A 14 -17.45 -0.74 9.94
CA THR A 14 -18.17 -1.00 8.70
C THR A 14 -17.25 -1.58 7.62
N LEU A 15 -16.04 -1.02 7.45
CA LEU A 15 -15.08 -1.56 6.50
C LEU A 15 -14.66 -2.98 6.88
N ALA A 16 -14.37 -3.25 8.15
CA ALA A 16 -13.93 -4.57 8.63
C ALA A 16 -14.97 -5.65 8.28
N ARG A 17 -16.26 -5.38 8.53
CA ARG A 17 -17.35 -6.31 8.14
C ARG A 17 -17.40 -6.55 6.64
N LYS A 18 -17.31 -5.49 5.83
CA LYS A 18 -17.37 -5.59 4.36
C LYS A 18 -16.16 -6.32 3.76
N MET A 19 -14.98 -6.10 4.33
CA MET A 19 -13.73 -6.74 3.94
C MET A 19 -13.57 -8.14 4.55
N ARG A 20 -14.56 -8.61 5.33
CA ARG A 20 -14.55 -9.92 5.99
C ARG A 20 -13.35 -10.08 6.93
N THR A 21 -12.97 -9.03 7.63
CA THR A 21 -11.91 -9.06 8.64
C THR A 21 -12.29 -10.03 9.75
N TYR A 22 -11.37 -10.89 10.18
CA TYR A 22 -11.61 -11.86 11.23
C TYR A 22 -10.37 -12.12 12.09
N GLU A 23 -10.58 -12.49 13.34
CA GLU A 23 -9.53 -12.89 14.25
C GLU A 23 -9.15 -14.37 14.05
N PRO A 24 -7.87 -14.76 14.20
CA PRO A 24 -6.70 -13.92 14.52
C PRO A 24 -5.96 -13.35 13.29
N TYR A 25 -6.50 -13.45 12.08
CA TYR A 25 -5.72 -13.29 10.84
C TYR A 25 -5.85 -11.93 10.15
N GLY A 26 -6.86 -11.13 10.49
CA GLY A 26 -7.10 -9.84 9.87
C GLY A 26 -7.88 -9.94 8.55
N THR A 27 -7.40 -9.26 7.50
CA THR A 27 -8.11 -9.07 6.22
C THR A 27 -7.23 -9.51 5.07
N HIS A 28 -7.77 -10.32 4.16
CA HIS A 28 -7.10 -10.62 2.90
C HIS A 28 -7.05 -9.39 1.99
N ASN A 29 -5.90 -9.12 1.38
CA ASN A 29 -5.65 -8.03 0.44
C ASN A 29 -6.67 -8.00 -0.71
N ARG A 30 -7.07 -9.18 -1.21
CA ARG A 30 -8.13 -9.30 -2.21
C ARG A 30 -9.43 -8.64 -1.74
N ASP A 31 -9.86 -8.90 -0.51
CA ASP A 31 -11.10 -8.32 0.02
C ASP A 31 -10.95 -6.84 0.36
N ALA A 32 -9.78 -6.41 0.84
CA ALA A 32 -9.48 -4.99 1.04
C ALA A 32 -9.58 -4.19 -0.27
N ILE A 33 -8.92 -4.64 -1.33
CA ILE A 33 -8.92 -3.97 -2.64
C ILE A 33 -10.28 -4.05 -3.32
N ARG A 34 -11.01 -5.16 -3.19
CA ARG A 34 -12.38 -5.31 -3.69
C ARG A 34 -13.32 -4.24 -3.14
N ILE A 35 -13.28 -4.04 -1.81
CA ILE A 35 -14.12 -3.05 -1.13
C ILE A 35 -13.63 -1.62 -1.40
N LEU A 36 -12.31 -1.41 -1.51
CA LEU A 36 -11.73 -0.14 -1.93
C LEU A 36 -12.25 0.28 -3.31
N ASN A 37 -12.16 -0.61 -4.29
CA ASN A 37 -12.63 -0.35 -5.66
C ASN A 37 -14.13 -0.07 -5.70
N ARG A 38 -14.93 -0.85 -4.97
CA ARG A 38 -16.38 -0.64 -4.90
C ARG A 38 -16.74 0.77 -4.45
N HIS A 39 -15.99 1.30 -3.47
CA HIS A 39 -16.22 2.63 -2.94
C HIS A 39 -15.68 3.76 -3.83
N LEU A 40 -14.56 3.53 -4.52
CA LEU A 40 -13.93 4.57 -5.35
C LEU A 40 -14.49 4.63 -6.77
N PHE A 41 -14.86 3.49 -7.35
CA PHE A 41 -15.17 3.39 -8.78
C PHE A 41 -16.54 2.72 -9.05
N GLY A 42 -17.20 2.17 -8.03
CA GLY A 42 -18.54 1.58 -8.16
C GLY A 42 -18.55 0.10 -8.56
N TYR A 43 -17.40 -0.54 -8.72
CA TYR A 43 -17.25 -1.96 -9.03
C TYR A 43 -16.11 -2.57 -8.22
N GLU A 44 -16.17 -3.88 -8.05
CA GLU A 44 -15.28 -4.62 -7.15
C GLU A 44 -13.97 -5.06 -7.85
N VAL A 45 -14.04 -5.39 -9.13
CA VAL A 45 -12.90 -5.85 -9.94
C VAL A 45 -12.86 -5.02 -11.23
N PRO A 46 -11.80 -4.23 -11.48
CA PRO A 46 -11.69 -3.46 -12.71
C PRO A 46 -11.46 -4.38 -13.91
N ALA A 47 -12.16 -4.12 -15.02
CA ALA A 47 -11.87 -4.75 -16.31
C ALA A 47 -10.54 -4.22 -16.89
N SER A 48 -10.08 -4.84 -17.98
CA SER A 48 -8.92 -4.33 -18.72
C SER A 48 -9.19 -2.90 -19.23
N GLY A 49 -8.20 -2.01 -19.09
CA GLY A 49 -8.32 -0.60 -19.48
C GLY A 49 -9.23 0.27 -18.58
N GLN A 50 -9.89 -0.33 -17.58
CA GLN A 50 -10.74 0.40 -16.65
C GLN A 50 -9.92 0.97 -15.48
N SER A 51 -10.26 2.16 -14.97
CA SER A 51 -9.67 2.68 -13.73
C SER A 51 -9.92 1.70 -12.57
N GLY A 52 -9.02 1.62 -11.60
CA GLY A 52 -9.23 0.78 -10.43
C GLY A 52 -7.95 0.12 -9.94
N TYR A 53 -7.92 -0.10 -8.63
CA TYR A 53 -6.81 -0.73 -7.94
C TYR A 53 -6.65 -2.19 -8.36
N ARG A 54 -5.43 -2.57 -8.72
CA ARG A 54 -5.04 -3.94 -9.05
C ARG A 54 -3.99 -4.43 -8.08
N LEU A 55 -4.15 -5.66 -7.61
CA LEU A 55 -3.12 -6.31 -6.82
C LEU A 55 -1.94 -6.71 -7.71
N ALA A 56 -0.74 -6.49 -7.21
CA ALA A 56 0.50 -6.89 -7.86
C ALA A 56 1.33 -7.71 -6.87
N THR A 57 1.97 -8.75 -7.40
CA THR A 57 2.94 -9.57 -6.68
C THR A 57 4.33 -9.25 -7.22
N VAL A 58 5.26 -8.98 -6.33
CA VAL A 58 6.69 -8.83 -6.62
C VAL A 58 7.26 -10.23 -6.74
N THR A 59 7.75 -10.58 -7.92
CA THR A 59 8.35 -11.87 -8.22
C THR A 59 9.87 -11.80 -8.22
N ASN A 60 10.41 -10.65 -8.63
CA ASN A 60 11.83 -10.37 -8.61
C ASN A 60 12.03 -8.86 -8.38
N VAL A 61 12.65 -8.50 -7.25
CA VAL A 61 12.78 -7.10 -6.82
C VAL A 61 13.44 -6.23 -7.90
N ASP A 62 14.56 -6.68 -8.48
CA ASP A 62 15.30 -5.88 -9.46
C ASP A 62 14.52 -5.68 -10.77
N GLN A 63 13.82 -6.72 -11.23
CA GLN A 63 13.03 -6.66 -12.46
C GLN A 63 11.73 -5.86 -12.27
N ASP A 64 11.11 -5.95 -11.10
CA ASP A 64 9.83 -5.31 -10.81
C ASP A 64 9.98 -3.84 -10.37
N LEU A 65 11.20 -3.40 -10.01
CA LEU A 65 11.47 -2.06 -9.48
C LEU A 65 11.03 -0.94 -10.43
N ALA A 66 11.36 -1.03 -11.72
CA ALA A 66 11.04 0.01 -12.68
C ALA A 66 9.51 0.17 -12.84
N LEU A 67 8.80 -0.95 -12.98
CA LEU A 67 7.34 -0.96 -13.09
C LEU A 67 6.66 -0.49 -11.80
N PHE A 68 7.19 -0.86 -10.64
CA PHE A 68 6.72 -0.34 -9.35
C PHE A 68 6.84 1.18 -9.28
N GLN A 69 7.98 1.74 -9.66
CA GLN A 69 8.19 3.20 -9.65
C GLN A 69 7.25 3.91 -10.62
N GLU A 70 7.06 3.38 -11.84
CA GLU A 70 6.11 3.92 -12.81
C GLU A 70 4.69 3.98 -12.23
N ARG A 71 4.23 2.88 -11.62
CA ARG A 71 2.90 2.79 -10.99
C ARG A 71 2.76 3.75 -9.82
N LEU A 72 3.76 3.85 -8.95
CA LEU A 72 3.78 4.81 -7.85
C LEU A 72 3.66 6.24 -8.36
N ILE A 73 4.44 6.62 -9.38
CA ILE A 73 4.40 7.95 -9.98
C ILE A 73 3.00 8.24 -10.53
N GLN A 74 2.44 7.32 -11.30
CA GLN A 74 1.14 7.51 -11.93
C GLN A 74 0.03 7.64 -10.88
N ASN A 75 -0.03 6.74 -9.89
CA ASN A 75 -1.02 6.80 -8.83
C ASN A 75 -1.00 8.12 -8.06
N ILE A 76 0.20 8.57 -7.67
CA ILE A 76 0.34 9.83 -6.93
C ILE A 76 -0.04 11.03 -7.80
N LYS A 77 0.33 11.04 -9.09
CA LYS A 77 -0.12 12.08 -10.04
C LYS A 77 -1.64 12.13 -10.19
N ASP A 78 -2.29 10.97 -10.20
CA ASP A 78 -3.75 10.86 -10.29
C ASP A 78 -4.47 11.14 -8.95
N GLY A 79 -3.70 11.39 -7.89
CA GLY A 79 -4.22 11.69 -6.55
C GLY A 79 -4.74 10.46 -5.82
N TYR A 80 -4.19 9.28 -6.10
CA TYR A 80 -4.51 7.99 -5.52
C TYR A 80 -3.31 7.46 -4.71
N PRO A 81 -3.45 7.20 -3.41
CA PRO A 81 -2.40 6.54 -2.63
C PRO A 81 -2.12 5.12 -3.14
N MET A 82 -0.95 4.59 -2.84
CA MET A 82 -0.63 3.17 -3.03
C MET A 82 -1.04 2.36 -1.79
N TYR A 83 -1.32 1.07 -1.97
CA TYR A 83 -1.49 0.10 -0.89
C TYR A 83 -0.28 -0.83 -0.84
N TYR A 84 0.32 -1.06 0.32
CA TYR A 84 1.45 -1.98 0.47
C TYR A 84 1.19 -2.98 1.60
N THR A 85 1.69 -4.19 1.42
CA THR A 85 1.84 -5.20 2.47
C THR A 85 3.32 -5.45 2.67
N ILE A 86 3.80 -5.14 3.87
CA ILE A 86 5.21 -5.26 4.26
C ILE A 86 5.33 -6.24 5.44
N ASP A 87 6.47 -6.89 5.59
CA ASP A 87 6.77 -7.62 6.81
C ASP A 87 7.17 -6.65 7.93
N SER A 88 6.36 -6.57 8.99
CA SER A 88 6.62 -5.64 10.09
C SER A 88 7.90 -5.97 10.86
N GLY A 89 8.29 -7.25 10.95
CA GLY A 89 9.50 -7.68 11.64
C GLY A 89 10.76 -7.17 10.94
N ARG A 90 10.77 -7.22 9.60
CA ARG A 90 11.84 -6.71 8.76
C ARG A 90 11.97 -5.20 8.81
N VAL A 91 10.85 -4.48 8.82
CA VAL A 91 10.86 -3.01 8.74
C VAL A 91 10.97 -2.34 10.11
N TYR A 92 10.31 -2.87 11.14
CA TYR A 92 10.24 -2.22 12.46
C TYR A 92 10.93 -3.01 13.58
N GLY A 93 11.46 -4.20 13.28
CA GLY A 93 11.95 -5.15 14.28
C GLY A 93 10.80 -5.89 14.97
N GLY A 94 11.15 -6.95 15.71
CA GLY A 94 10.19 -7.76 16.46
C GLY A 94 9.65 -8.95 15.68
N LYS A 95 8.39 -9.34 15.94
CA LYS A 95 7.79 -10.53 15.34
C LYS A 95 7.41 -10.27 13.87
N PRO A 96 7.79 -11.16 12.95
CA PRO A 96 7.33 -11.10 11.56
C PRO A 96 5.80 -11.15 11.46
N GLY A 97 5.28 -10.53 10.42
CA GLY A 97 3.85 -10.47 10.16
C GLY A 97 3.51 -9.44 9.09
N ASP A 98 2.54 -9.81 8.26
CA ASP A 98 2.03 -8.94 7.20
C ASP A 98 1.39 -7.69 7.82
N HIS A 99 1.82 -6.53 7.33
CA HIS A 99 1.35 -5.23 7.79
C HIS A 99 0.97 -4.33 6.61
N ASN A 100 -0.30 -3.92 6.59
CA ASN A 100 -0.83 -3.10 5.50
C ASN A 100 -0.64 -1.61 5.79
N VAL A 101 0.06 -0.92 4.88
CA VAL A 101 0.39 0.51 4.96
C VAL A 101 0.01 1.21 3.66
N ILE A 102 0.03 2.55 3.63
CA ILE A 102 -0.34 3.31 2.42
C ILE A 102 0.80 4.20 1.93
N GLY A 103 1.13 4.13 0.64
CA GLY A 103 2.08 5.05 0.00
C GLY A 103 1.39 6.35 -0.38
N ILE A 104 1.92 7.48 0.06
CA ILE A 104 1.30 8.80 -0.10
C ILE A 104 2.13 9.76 -0.96
N GLY A 105 3.32 9.35 -1.38
CA GLY A 105 4.16 10.17 -2.23
C GLY A 105 5.53 9.56 -2.43
N TYR A 106 6.38 10.31 -3.13
CA TYR A 106 7.77 9.95 -3.35
C TYR A 106 8.65 11.19 -3.43
N LYS A 107 9.95 11.00 -3.19
CA LYS A 107 10.99 12.00 -3.42
C LYS A 107 11.69 11.67 -4.72
N TRP A 108 11.58 12.56 -5.71
CA TRP A 108 12.26 12.44 -7.00
C TRP A 108 13.68 12.98 -6.93
N ARG A 109 14.61 12.33 -7.66
CA ARG A 109 15.96 12.82 -7.89
C ARG A 109 16.18 13.06 -9.38
N GLU A 110 16.20 14.34 -9.76
CA GLU A 110 16.41 14.77 -11.16
C GLU A 110 17.76 14.31 -11.72
N ASP A 111 18.81 14.32 -10.89
CA ASP A 111 20.17 13.90 -11.26
C ASP A 111 20.26 12.42 -11.66
N ARG A 112 19.34 11.59 -11.14
CA ARG A 112 19.29 10.14 -11.38
C ARG A 112 18.10 9.69 -12.21
N GLY A 113 17.16 10.60 -12.50
CA GLY A 113 15.89 10.27 -13.14
C GLY A 113 15.12 9.16 -12.43
N SER A 114 15.18 9.10 -11.10
CA SER A 114 14.57 8.00 -10.32
C SER A 114 14.08 8.45 -8.94
N ILE A 115 13.26 7.59 -8.31
CA ILE A 115 12.76 7.83 -6.96
C ILE A 115 13.84 7.50 -5.93
N GLU A 116 14.15 8.46 -5.05
CA GLU A 116 15.06 8.25 -3.92
C GLU A 116 14.35 7.61 -2.73
N TYR A 117 13.15 8.09 -2.40
CA TYR A 117 12.36 7.61 -1.26
C TYR A 117 10.87 7.54 -1.59
N VAL A 118 10.19 6.55 -1.02
CA VAL A 118 8.73 6.48 -0.93
C VAL A 118 8.30 7.02 0.43
N TYR A 119 7.31 7.92 0.44
CA TYR A 119 6.63 8.36 1.65
C TYR A 119 5.42 7.46 1.90
N TYR A 120 5.31 6.87 3.08
CA TYR A 120 4.18 6.00 3.42
C TYR A 120 3.67 6.26 4.85
N LEU A 121 2.40 5.94 5.09
CA LEU A 121 1.76 6.09 6.39
C LEU A 121 1.44 4.73 7.02
N VAL A 122 1.81 4.60 8.30
CA VAL A 122 1.58 3.41 9.10
C VAL A 122 0.36 3.59 10.01
N PRO A 123 -0.65 2.70 9.96
CA PRO A 123 -1.85 2.84 10.79
C PRO A 123 -1.64 2.41 12.24
N SER A 124 -0.65 1.56 12.53
CA SER A 124 -0.40 1.03 13.88
C SER A 124 0.34 2.03 14.75
N THR A 125 -0.32 2.57 15.77
CA THR A 125 0.25 3.52 16.75
C THR A 125 1.45 2.97 17.52
N ARG A 126 1.64 1.65 17.54
CA ARG A 126 2.78 0.99 18.23
C ARG A 126 4.13 1.26 17.56
N VAL A 127 4.12 1.61 16.28
CA VAL A 127 5.34 1.82 15.47
C VAL A 127 5.38 3.21 14.83
N GLN A 128 4.46 4.10 15.24
CA GLN A 128 4.44 5.49 14.79
C GLN A 128 5.56 6.29 15.45
N ASP A 129 6.08 7.25 14.70
CA ASP A 129 7.02 8.24 15.20
C ASP A 129 6.28 9.25 16.11
N PRO A 130 6.86 9.67 17.25
CA PRO A 130 6.19 10.60 18.16
C PRO A 130 6.05 12.03 17.61
N VAL A 131 6.84 12.42 16.60
CA VAL A 131 6.83 13.76 16.00
C VAL A 131 6.02 13.78 14.71
N TYR A 132 6.26 12.82 13.82
CA TYR A 132 5.66 12.76 12.48
C TYR A 132 4.49 11.78 12.39
N GLY A 133 4.10 11.16 13.51
CA GLY A 133 3.01 10.21 13.58
C GLY A 133 3.26 8.98 12.69
N GLY A 134 2.30 8.68 11.82
CA GLY A 134 2.38 7.54 10.91
C GLY A 134 3.40 7.67 9.77
N LEU A 135 3.97 8.85 9.53
CA LEU A 135 4.83 9.09 8.37
C LEU A 135 6.17 8.38 8.49
N LYS A 136 6.50 7.61 7.47
CA LYS A 136 7.80 6.96 7.29
C LYS A 136 8.29 7.11 5.86
N ILE A 137 9.60 6.93 5.68
CA ILE A 137 10.27 6.97 4.38
C ILE A 137 11.16 5.75 4.22
N MET A 138 11.29 5.28 2.99
CA MET A 138 12.16 4.15 2.64
C MET A 138 12.53 4.19 1.15
N PRO A 139 13.74 3.76 0.75
CA PRO A 139 14.06 3.56 -0.66
C PRO A 139 13.10 2.58 -1.34
N PRO A 140 12.75 2.77 -2.63
CA PRO A 140 11.84 1.87 -3.34
C PRO A 140 12.28 0.41 -3.33
N ILE A 141 13.59 0.15 -3.46
CA ILE A 141 14.16 -1.20 -3.46
C ILE A 141 13.93 -1.90 -2.11
N GLU A 142 14.24 -1.24 -1.00
CA GLU A 142 14.06 -1.77 0.36
C GLU A 142 12.57 -2.00 0.66
N LEU A 143 11.68 -1.14 0.14
CA LEU A 143 10.24 -1.33 0.27
C LEU A 143 9.77 -2.58 -0.45
N LEU A 144 10.24 -2.81 -1.69
CA LEU A 144 9.91 -4.03 -2.42
C LEU A 144 10.46 -5.26 -1.72
N GLU A 145 11.71 -5.25 -1.27
CA GLU A 145 12.31 -6.34 -0.48
C GLU A 145 11.50 -6.67 0.78
N ALA A 146 11.00 -5.65 1.48
CA ALA A 146 10.15 -5.83 2.66
C ALA A 146 8.79 -6.47 2.34
N THR A 147 8.37 -6.45 1.07
CA THR A 147 7.09 -7.04 0.66
C THR A 147 7.22 -8.50 0.24
N VAL A 148 8.34 -8.94 -0.36
CA VAL A 148 8.49 -10.27 -0.99
C VAL A 148 8.28 -11.43 0.01
N ILE A 149 8.51 -11.18 1.29
CA ILE A 149 8.36 -12.17 2.37
C ILE A 149 6.88 -12.41 2.73
N CYS A 150 5.98 -11.49 2.38
CA CYS A 150 4.56 -11.56 2.70
C CYS A 150 3.84 -12.66 1.91
N GLY A 151 2.81 -13.24 2.53
CA GLY A 151 2.06 -14.36 1.95
C GLY A 151 1.01 -13.96 0.91
N GLU A 152 0.70 -12.68 0.81
CA GLU A 152 -0.31 -12.12 -0.08
C GLU A 152 0.29 -11.21 -1.16
N PRO A 153 -0.46 -10.88 -2.23
CA PRO A 153 0.00 -9.91 -3.22
C PRO A 153 0.43 -8.60 -2.56
N ASN A 154 1.62 -8.16 -2.93
CA ASN A 154 2.48 -7.26 -2.16
C ASN A 154 2.04 -5.80 -2.15
N TYR A 155 1.41 -5.34 -3.24
CA TYR A 155 0.92 -3.96 -3.33
C TYR A 155 -0.29 -3.82 -4.24
N SER A 156 -0.94 -2.67 -4.16
CA SER A 156 -1.97 -2.26 -5.12
C SER A 156 -1.77 -0.83 -5.60
N TRP A 157 -2.05 -0.64 -6.89
CA TRP A 157 -1.95 0.59 -7.66
C TRP A 157 -3.26 0.77 -8.44
#